data_AF-A0A534VRN6-F1
#
_entry.id   AF-A0A534VRN6-F1
#
_cell.length_a   1.000
_cell.length_b   1.000
_cell.length_c   1.000
_cell.angle_alpha   90.00
_cell.angle_beta   90.00
_cell.angle_gamma   90.00
#
_symmetry.space_group_name_H-M   'P 1'
#
loop_
_entity.id
_entity.type
_entity.pdbx_description
1 polymer ?
#
loop_
_entity_poly.entity_id
_entity_poly.type
_entity_poly.pdbx_seq_one_letter_code
_entity_poly.pdbx_strand_id
1 'polypeptide(L)'
;MNDFAEEFLDVYAATNNKYSTLTAKKSAFKHHLLPAFGRYRLDEIGMRDLEAYKAKKLAAGLKPKSLNNHLIMLRKALSVAVDWELLSHVPKV
;
A
#
# COMPACT_ATOMS: atom_id res chain seq x y z
N MET A 1 -5.31 -7.19 4.98
CA MET A 1 -4.87 -6.23 3.93
C MET A 1 -5.49 -6.51 2.57
N ASN A 2 -5.52 -7.76 2.09
CA ASN A 2 -5.96 -8.06 0.72
C ASN A 2 -7.39 -7.58 0.39
N ASP A 3 -8.33 -7.86 1.28
CA ASP A 3 -9.74 -7.47 1.16
C ASP A 3 -9.91 -5.93 1.11
N PHE A 4 -9.36 -5.23 2.11
CA PHE A 4 -9.31 -3.77 2.14
C PHE A 4 -8.63 -3.15 0.92
N ALA A 5 -7.55 -3.75 0.40
CA ALA A 5 -6.84 -3.19 -0.74
C ALA A 5 -7.70 -3.23 -2.01
N GLU A 6 -8.54 -4.25 -2.18
CA GLU A 6 -9.50 -4.31 -3.27
C GLU A 6 -10.54 -3.20 -3.13
N GLU A 7 -11.15 -3.05 -1.96
CA GLU A 7 -12.14 -2.02 -1.67
C GLU A 7 -11.56 -0.59 -1.81
N PHE A 8 -10.35 -0.37 -1.29
CA PHE A 8 -9.61 0.89 -1.46
C PHE A 8 -9.37 1.21 -2.94
N LEU A 9 -9.03 0.20 -3.76
CA LEU A 9 -8.76 0.42 -5.18
C LEU A 9 -10.05 0.66 -5.98
N ASP A 10 -11.14 -0.03 -5.65
CA ASP A 10 -12.37 0.02 -6.42
C ASP A 10 -13.30 1.16 -6.01
N VAL A 11 -13.31 1.53 -4.73
CA VAL A 11 -14.12 2.64 -4.22
C VAL A 11 -13.27 3.91 -4.18
N TYR A 12 -12.31 4.00 -3.26
CA TYR A 12 -11.60 5.26 -3.03
C TYR A 12 -10.74 5.68 -4.23
N ALA A 13 -9.92 4.77 -4.75
CA ALA A 13 -8.96 5.12 -5.77
C ALA A 13 -9.63 5.36 -7.13
N ALA A 14 -10.75 4.68 -7.44
CA ALA A 14 -11.50 4.90 -8.66
C ALA A 14 -12.22 6.25 -8.65
N THR A 15 -12.80 6.65 -7.51
CA THR A 15 -13.49 7.95 -7.39
C THR A 15 -12.52 9.13 -7.37
N ASN A 16 -11.34 8.98 -6.74
CA ASN A 16 -10.43 10.11 -6.50
C ASN A 16 -9.28 10.23 -7.52
N ASN A 17 -9.13 9.32 -8.48
CA ASN A 17 -8.01 9.37 -9.42
C ASN A 17 -8.45 9.22 -10.88
N LYS A 18 -7.72 9.89 -11.78
CA LYS A 18 -7.82 9.64 -13.22
C LYS A 18 -7.52 8.16 -13.53
N TYR A 19 -8.17 7.63 -14.57
CA TYR A 19 -8.06 6.22 -14.97
C TYR A 19 -6.61 5.70 -15.13
N SER A 20 -5.73 6.49 -15.75
CA SER A 20 -4.31 6.13 -15.92
C SER A 20 -3.55 6.05 -14.58
N THR A 21 -3.97 6.83 -13.58
CA THR A 21 -3.41 6.79 -12.22
C THR A 21 -3.97 5.59 -11.43
N LEU A 22 -5.24 5.23 -11.66
CA LEU A 22 -5.86 4.05 -11.07
C LEU A 22 -5.17 2.76 -11.52
N THR A 23 -4.93 2.60 -12.82
CA THR A 23 -4.25 1.42 -13.39
C THR A 23 -2.83 1.26 -12.84
N ALA A 24 -2.07 2.36 -12.73
CA ALA A 24 -0.75 2.33 -12.09
C ALA A 24 -0.82 1.89 -10.61
N LYS A 25 -1.80 2.37 -9.85
CA LYS A 25 -2.03 1.96 -8.45
C LYS A 25 -2.42 0.49 -8.35
N LYS A 26 -3.39 0.03 -9.17
CA LYS A 26 -3.82 -1.39 -9.22
C LYS A 26 -2.62 -2.31 -9.50
N SER A 27 -1.76 -1.93 -10.45
CA SER A 27 -0.53 -2.68 -10.76
C SER A 27 0.46 -2.70 -9.58
N ALA A 28 0.75 -1.55 -8.96
CA ALA A 28 1.65 -1.46 -7.82
C ALA A 28 1.18 -2.31 -6.63
N PHE A 29 -0.13 -2.28 -6.34
CA PHE A 29 -0.72 -3.13 -5.31
C PHE A 29 -0.59 -4.60 -5.67
N LYS A 30 -1.03 -5.02 -6.85
CA LYS A 30 -1.01 -6.41 -7.29
C LYS A 30 0.38 -7.04 -7.33
N HIS A 31 1.37 -6.32 -7.85
CA HIS A 31 2.71 -6.88 -8.09
C HIS A 31 3.71 -6.63 -6.96
N HIS A 32 3.47 -5.64 -6.11
CA HIS A 32 4.45 -5.24 -5.09
C HIS A 32 3.90 -5.25 -3.66
N LEU A 33 2.78 -4.56 -3.40
CA LEU A 33 2.27 -4.42 -2.03
C LEU A 33 1.52 -5.65 -1.53
N LEU A 34 0.63 -6.25 -2.33
CA LEU A 34 -0.11 -7.45 -1.95
C LEU A 34 0.77 -8.70 -1.76
N PRO A 35 1.80 -8.96 -2.59
CA PRO A 35 2.71 -10.08 -2.34
C PRO A 35 3.54 -9.91 -1.07
N ALA A 36 3.75 -8.68 -0.60
CA ALA A 36 4.52 -8.38 0.61
C ALA A 36 3.64 -8.30 1.86
N PHE A 37 2.52 -7.58 1.78
CA PHE A 37 1.68 -7.21 2.92
C PHE A 37 0.27 -7.80 2.86
N GLY A 38 -0.13 -8.47 1.78
CA GLY A 38 -1.49 -8.95 1.59
C GLY A 38 -1.97 -9.92 2.67
N ARG A 39 -1.03 -10.70 3.24
CA ARG A 39 -1.27 -11.63 4.36
C ARG A 39 -1.30 -10.97 5.73
N TYR A 40 -0.83 -9.73 5.85
CA TYR A 40 -0.81 -9.00 7.11
C TYR A 40 -2.20 -8.41 7.39
N ARG A 41 -2.56 -8.32 8.68
CA ARG A 41 -3.63 -7.43 9.09
C ARG A 41 -3.18 -5.98 8.92
N LEU A 42 -4.13 -5.06 8.78
CA LEU A 42 -3.82 -3.64 8.59
C LEU A 42 -3.06 -3.06 9.79
N ASP A 43 -3.39 -3.54 10.99
CA ASP A 43 -2.79 -3.09 12.26
C ASP A 43 -1.39 -3.66 12.52
N GLU A 44 -1.01 -4.74 11.82
CA GLU A 44 0.28 -5.43 11.98
C GLU A 44 1.39 -4.85 11.09
N ILE A 45 1.05 -3.98 10.12
CA ILE A 45 2.04 -3.40 9.21
C ILE A 45 2.85 -2.35 9.97
N GLY A 46 4.01 -2.76 10.50
CA GLY A 46 4.91 -1.91 11.27
C GLY A 46 6.12 -1.42 10.48
N MET A 47 6.92 -0.56 11.12
CA MET A 47 8.15 -0.01 10.53
C MET A 47 9.17 -1.10 10.16
N ARG A 48 9.28 -2.17 10.95
CA ARG A 48 10.17 -3.30 10.68
C ARG A 48 9.86 -3.99 9.35
N ASP A 49 8.57 -4.20 9.05
CA ASP A 49 8.14 -4.82 7.79
C ASP A 49 8.39 -3.88 6.60
N LEU A 50 8.26 -2.57 6.80
CA LEU A 50 8.62 -1.59 5.77
C LEU A 50 10.12 -1.57 5.47
N GLU A 51 10.97 -1.64 6.50
CA GLU A 51 12.42 -1.72 6.32
C GLU A 51 12.83 -3.01 5.60
N ALA A 52 12.25 -4.15 5.99
CA ALA A 52 12.45 -5.42 5.31
C ALA A 52 12.01 -5.36 3.84
N TYR A 53 10.86 -4.72 3.56
CA TYR A 53 10.36 -4.51 2.21
C TYR A 53 11.28 -3.61 1.38
N LYS A 54 11.77 -2.50 1.95
CA LYS A 54 12.74 -1.60 1.30
C LYS A 54 14.00 -2.36 0.91
N ALA A 55 14.59 -3.10 1.86
CA ALA A 55 15.80 -3.90 1.62
C ALA A 55 15.58 -4.92 0.49
N LYS A 56 14.47 -5.66 0.53
CA LYS A 56 14.14 -6.67 -0.49
C LYS A 56 13.95 -6.05 -1.89
N LYS A 57 13.29 -4.89 -2.00
CA LYS A 57 13.06 -4.24 -3.30
C LYS A 57 14.31 -3.57 -3.85
N LEU A 58 15.14 -2.97 -2.99
CA LEU A 58 16.44 -2.43 -3.40
C LEU A 58 17.38 -3.55 -3.89
N ALA A 59 17.43 -4.68 -3.18
CA ALA A 59 18.19 -5.86 -3.61
C ALA A 59 17.70 -6.43 -4.95
N ALA A 60 16.40 -6.30 -5.24
CA ALA A 60 15.81 -6.68 -6.52
C ALA A 60 16.02 -5.63 -7.64
N GLY A 61 16.82 -4.57 -7.40
CA GLY A 61 17.12 -3.54 -8.39
C GLY A 61 16.02 -2.50 -8.61
N LEU A 62 15.01 -2.42 -7.73
CA LEU A 62 13.95 -1.43 -7.85
C LEU A 62 14.52 -0.02 -7.60
N LYS A 63 14.21 0.92 -8.50
CA LYS A 63 14.65 2.32 -8.37
C LYS A 63 14.09 2.94 -7.07
N PRO A 64 14.88 3.74 -6.33
CA PRO A 64 14.44 4.38 -5.09
C PRO A 64 13.15 5.19 -5.24
N LYS A 65 12.97 5.87 -6.39
CA LYS A 65 11.75 6.62 -6.69
C LYS A 65 10.50 5.72 -6.74
N SER A 66 10.60 4.55 -7.36
CA SER A 66 9.49 3.59 -7.43
C SER A 66 9.19 2.98 -6.06
N LEU A 67 10.22 2.68 -5.28
CA LEU A 67 10.06 2.23 -3.89
C LEU A 67 9.33 3.29 -3.06
N ASN A 68 9.73 4.55 -3.15
CA ASN A 68 9.08 5.64 -2.42
C ASN A 68 7.60 5.78 -2.83
N ASN A 69 7.30 5.67 -4.13
CA ASN A 69 5.91 5.68 -4.62
C ASN A 69 5.08 4.55 -3.99
N HIS A 70 5.64 3.34 -3.85
CA HIS A 70 4.94 2.24 -3.18
C HIS A 70 4.63 2.55 -1.71
N LEU A 71 5.58 3.15 -0.98
CA LEU A 71 5.41 3.51 0.43
C LEU A 71 4.37 4.61 0.61
N ILE A 72 4.37 5.62 -0.26
CA ILE A 72 3.35 6.68 -0.27
C ILE A 72 1.96 6.09 -0.53
N MET A 73 1.83 5.17 -1.49
CA MET A 73 0.56 4.49 -1.77
C MET A 73 0.08 3.68 -0.56
N LEU A 74 0.99 2.93 0.07
CA LEU A 74 0.66 2.14 1.26
C LEU A 74 0.21 3.04 2.42
N ARG A 75 0.95 4.13 2.70
CA ARG A 75 0.57 5.10 3.74
C ARG A 75 -0.79 5.71 3.46
N LYS A 76 -1.07 6.08 2.21
CA LYS A 76 -2.38 6.64 1.83
C LYS A 76 -3.50 5.64 2.04
N ALA A 77 -3.29 4.37 1.69
CA ALA A 77 -4.27 3.32 1.92
C ALA A 77 -4.52 3.11 3.42
N LEU A 78 -3.47 3.05 4.25
CA LEU A 78 -3.63 2.94 5.70
C LEU A 78 -4.35 4.16 6.30
N SER A 79 -4.10 5.37 5.80
CA SER A 79 -4.86 6.56 6.21
C SER A 79 -6.33 6.47 5.85
N VAL A 80 -6.67 5.93 4.67
CA VAL A 80 -8.08 5.72 4.29
C VAL A 80 -8.71 4.63 5.13
N ALA A 81 -7.99 3.57 5.50
CA ALA A 81 -8.50 2.57 6.44
C ALA A 81 -8.87 3.19 7.81
N VAL A 82 -8.12 4.20 8.26
CA VAL A 82 -8.47 4.94 9.49
C VAL A 82 -9.69 5.83 9.29
N ASP A 83 -9.77 6.52 8.16
CA ASP A 83 -10.93 7.35 7.78
C ASP A 83 -12.22 6.52 7.68
N TRP A 84 -12.09 5.26 7.27
CA TRP A 84 -13.19 4.29 7.20
C TRP A 84 -13.40 3.51 8.50
N GLU A 85 -12.74 3.92 9.59
CA GLU A 85 -12.85 3.30 10.92
C GLU A 85 -12.46 1.81 10.98
N LEU A 86 -11.79 1.30 9.95
CA LEU A 86 -11.22 -0.06 9.89
C LEU A 86 -9.92 -0.16 10.70
N LEU A 87 -9.28 0.97 10.99
CA LEU A 87 -8.13 1.11 11.86
C LEU A 87 -8.33 2.27 12.84
N SER A 88 -7.95 2.08 14.10
CA SER A 88 -8.04 3.14 15.12
C SER A 88 -6.98 4.24 14.92
N HIS A 89 -5.84 3.91 14.31
CA HIS A 89 -4.79 4.86 13.97
C HIS A 89 -3.92 4.31 12.85
N VAL A 90 -3.24 5.20 12.12
CA VAL A 90 -2.23 4.77 11.14
C VAL A 90 -1.06 4.20 11.93
N PRO A 91 -0.65 2.94 11.70
CA PRO A 91 0.54 2.39 12.34
C PRO A 91 1.72 3.32 12.12
N LYS A 92 2.62 3.46 13.10
CA LYS A 92 3.81 4.32 12.93
C LYS A 92 4.69 3.72 11.81
N VAL A 93 4.57 4.30 10.62
CA VAL A 93 5.27 3.99 9.36
C VAL A 93 6.18 5.12 8.92
#